data_AF-A0A967GZ97-F1
#
_entry.id   AF-A0A967GZ97-F1
#
_cell.length_a   1.000
_cell.length_b   1.000
_cell.length_c   1.000
_cell.angle_alpha   90.00
_cell.angle_beta   90.00
_cell.angle_gamma   90.00
#
_symmetry.space_group_name_H-M   'P 1'
#
loop_
_entity.id
_entity.type
_entity.pdbx_description
1 polymer ?
#
loop_
_entity_poly.entity_id
_entity_poly.type
_entity_poly.pdbx_seq_one_letter_code
_entity_poly.pdbx_strand_id
1 'polypeptide(L)' 'LPMGTRVRVTNRQNGKSVIVRINDRGPYIKRRIIDVTKGVARKLDFVKKGVVPVIVEVLD' A
#
# COMPACT_ATOMS: atom_id res chain seq x y z
N LEU A 1 7.60 -0.68 10.01
CA LEU A 1 7.34 0.77 10.21
C LEU A 1 6.64 0.98 11.55
N PRO A 2 6.95 2.07 12.29
CA PRO A 2 6.18 2.45 13.47
C PRO A 2 4.69 2.63 13.18
N MET A 3 3.86 2.43 14.20
CA MET A 3 2.43 2.77 14.09
C MET A 3 2.29 4.29 13.97
N GLY A 4 1.39 4.74 13.12
CA GLY A 4 1.20 6.17 12.86
C GLY A 4 2.09 6.75 11.75
N THR A 5 3.11 6.03 11.28
CA THR A 5 3.93 6.48 10.14
C THR A 5 3.05 6.72 8.91
N ARG A 6 3.24 7.87 8.26
CA ARG A 6 2.62 8.17 6.96
C ARG A 6 3.50 7.62 5.86
N VAL A 7 2.89 6.97 4.88
CA VAL A 7 3.60 6.46 3.70
C VAL A 7 2.85 6.82 2.43
N ARG A 8 3.58 7.11 1.36
CA ARG A 8 3.03 7.11 0.00
C ARG A 8 3.13 5.70 -0.56
N VAL A 9 2.01 5.16 -1.03
CA VAL A 9 1.96 3.89 -1.75
C VAL A 9 1.68 4.19 -3.21
N THR A 10 2.56 3.72 -4.10
CA THR A 10 2.44 3.94 -5.55
C THR A 10 2.30 2.59 -6.26
N ASN A 11 1.23 2.42 -7.04
CA ASN A 11 1.06 1.24 -7.90
C ASN A 11 1.97 1.36 -9.13
N ARG A 12 2.96 0.46 -9.25
CA ARG A 12 3.96 0.52 -10.32
C ARG A 12 3.38 0.25 -11.71
N GLN A 13 2.20 -0.35 -11.80
CA GLN A 13 1.60 -0.69 -13.09
C GLN A 13 0.86 0.47 -13.76
N ASN A 14 0.44 1.49 -12.99
CA ASN A 14 -0.35 2.61 -13.51
C ASN A 14 0.08 3.99 -12.97
N GLY A 15 1.08 4.05 -12.07
CA GLY A 15 1.58 5.29 -11.50
C GLY A 15 0.68 5.96 -10.46
N LYS A 16 -0.52 5.42 -10.18
CA LYS A 16 -1.43 6.00 -9.18
C LYS A 16 -0.84 5.84 -7.79
N SER A 17 -0.98 6.89 -6.96
CA SER A 17 -0.47 6.89 -5.59
C SER A 17 -1.48 7.41 -4.57
N VAL A 18 -1.34 6.94 -3.32
CA VAL A 18 -2.17 7.34 -2.18
C VAL A 18 -1.30 7.41 -0.93
N ILE A 19 -1.50 8.46 -0.12
CA ILE A 19 -0.90 8.57 1.21
C ILE A 19 -1.80 7.85 2.22
N VAL A 20 -1.21 6.96 3.01
CA VAL A 20 -1.88 6.20 4.06
C VAL A 20 -1.09 6.26 5.36
N ARG A 21 -1.72 5.86 6.47
CA ARG A 21 -1.09 5.75 7.78
C ARG A 21 -0.99 4.28 8.16
N ILE A 22 0.17 3.86 8.67
CA ILE A 22 0.34 2.51 9.23
C ILE A 22 -0.49 2.38 10.49
N ASN A 23 -1.44 1.44 10.49
CA ASN A 23 -2.35 1.17 11.61
C ASN A 23 -2.42 -0.32 11.99
N ASP A 24 -1.69 -1.19 11.31
CA ASP A 24 -1.67 -2.63 11.58
C ASP A 24 -0.30 -3.27 11.28
N ARG A 25 -0.11 -4.51 11.75
CA ARG A 25 1.09 -5.34 11.54
C ARG A 25 0.87 -6.36 10.42
N GLY A 26 1.96 -7.02 10.03
CA GLY A 26 2.03 -7.85 8.83
C GLY A 26 2.53 -7.05 7.63
N PRO A 27 2.41 -7.58 6.40
CA PRO A 27 1.84 -8.88 6.05
C PRO A 27 2.70 -10.07 6.53
N TYR A 28 2.06 -11.19 6.89
CA TYR A 28 2.74 -12.42 7.33
C TYR A 28 3.06 -13.40 6.18
N ILE A 29 2.66 -13.05 4.96
CA ILE A 29 2.91 -13.84 3.75
C ILE A 29 4.20 -13.36 3.10
N LYS A 30 5.10 -14.31 2.80
CA LYS A 30 6.35 -14.01 2.09
C LYS A 30 6.05 -13.29 0.77
N ARG A 31 6.91 -12.32 0.40
CA ARG A 31 6.83 -11.49 -0.82
C ARG A 31 5.72 -10.43 -0.86
N ARG A 32 4.93 -10.25 0.20
CA ARG A 32 4.08 -9.04 0.35
C ARG A 32 4.77 -8.03 1.27
N ILE A 33 4.66 -6.75 0.94
CA ILE A 33 5.29 -5.67 1.74
C ILE A 33 4.28 -4.78 2.45
N ILE A 34 3.03 -4.76 1.98
CA ILE A 34 1.93 -4.00 2.57
C ILE A 34 0.60 -4.61 2.14
N ASP A 35 -0.35 -4.70 3.06
CA ASP A 35 -1.77 -4.91 2.75
C ASP A 35 -2.51 -3.60 2.99
N VAL A 36 -3.50 -3.31 2.14
CA VAL A 36 -4.26 -2.05 2.21
C VAL A 36 -5.75 -2.33 2.22
N THR A 37 -6.53 -1.40 2.77
CA THR A 37 -7.99 -1.52 2.75
C THR A 37 -8.52 -1.50 1.32
N LYS A 38 -9.72 -2.07 1.11
CA LYS A 38 -10.40 -2.05 -0.20
C LYS A 38 -10.58 -0.62 -0.75
N GLY A 39 -10.72 0.38 0.11
CA GLY A 39 -10.80 1.79 -0.27
C GLY A 39 -9.50 2.30 -0.91
N VAL A 40 -8.35 1.96 -0.32
CA VAL A 40 -7.03 2.31 -0.89
C VAL A 40 -6.79 1.54 -2.20
N ALA A 41 -7.16 0.25 -2.25
CA ALA A 41 -7.04 -0.54 -3.47
C ALA A 41 -7.88 -0.01 -4.64
N ARG A 42 -9.05 0.60 -4.37
CA ARG A 42 -9.85 1.32 -5.39
C ARG A 42 -9.11 2.54 -5.92
N LYS A 43 -8.55 3.37 -5.04
CA LYS A 43 -7.81 4.57 -5.44
C LYS A 43 -6.54 4.24 -6.24
N LEU A 44 -5.87 3.15 -5.89
CA LEU A 44 -4.70 2.62 -6.61
C LEU A 44 -5.08 1.78 -7.85
N ASP A 45 -6.38 1.57 -8.08
CA ASP A 45 -6.94 0.91 -9.26
C ASP A 45 -6.39 -0.50 -9.51
N PHE A 46 -6.46 -1.33 -8.47
CA PHE A 46 -6.06 -2.73 -8.57
C PHE A 46 -7.03 -3.73 -7.94
N VAL A 47 -8.23 -3.31 -7.53
CA VAL A 47 -9.21 -4.21 -6.87
C VAL A 47 -9.46 -5.47 -7.69
N LYS A 48 -9.64 -5.34 -9.01
CA LYS A 48 -9.85 -6.49 -9.91
C LYS A 48 -8.62 -7.39 -10.05
N LYS A 49 -7.41 -6.85 -9.89
CA LYS A 49 -6.14 -7.58 -9.99
C LYS A 49 -5.80 -8.33 -8.70
N GLY A 50 -6.33 -7.89 -7.57
CA GLY A 50 -6.07 -8.47 -6.25
C GLY A 50 -4.72 -8.07 -5.66
N VAL A 51 -3.61 -8.33 -6.37
CA VAL A 51 -2.25 -8.01 -5.95
C VAL A 51 -1.50 -7.32 -7.09
N VAL A 52 -0.73 -6.28 -6.75
CA VAL A 52 0.12 -5.54 -7.70
C VAL A 52 1.45 -5.16 -7.07
N PRO A 53 2.53 -5.00 -7.87
CA PRO A 53 3.77 -4.45 -7.38
C PRO A 53 3.60 -2.96 -7.02
N VAL A 54 4.04 -2.59 -5.82
CA VAL A 54 3.98 -1.21 -5.32
C VAL A 54 5.33 -0.72 -4.85
N ILE A 55 5.48 0.59 -4.79
CA ILE A 55 6.55 1.28 -4.06
C ILE A 55 5.92 1.88 -2.80
N VAL A 56 6.61 1.78 -1.66
CA VAL A 56 6.20 2.37 -0.39
C VAL A 56 7.30 3.32 0.07
N GLU A 57 6.96 4.59 0.24
CA GLU A 57 7.89 5.64 0.65
C GLU A 57 7.42 6.22 1.99
N VAL A 58 8.32 6.32 2.96
CA VAL A 58 8.03 7.01 4.23
C VAL A 58 8.00 8.52 3.98
N LEU A 59 7.01 9.19 4.55
CA LEU A 59 6.90 10.64 4.52
C LEU A 59 7.34 11.17 5.88
N ASP A 60 8.23 12.14 5.88
CA ASP A 60 8.67 12.87 7.08
C ASP A 60 7.54 13.72 7.70
#